data_AF-A0A533V9W6-F1
#
_entry.id   AF-A0A533V9W6-F1
#
_cell.length_a   1.000
_cell.length_b   1.000
_cell.length_c   1.000
_cell.angle_alpha   90.00
_cell.angle_beta   90.00
_cell.angle_gamma   90.00
#
_symmetry.space_group_name_H-M   'P 1'
#
loop_
_entity.id
_entity.type
_entity.pdbx_description
1 polymer ?
#
loop_
_entity_poly.entity_id
_entity_poly.type
_entity_poly.pdbx_seq_one_letter_code
_entity_poly.pdbx_strand_id
1 'polypeptide(L)'
;MSNEVNLGESPNHFIVLDAISRGINNIGKISSMSKLSKTEVELIVNDLVFQRLVANIKKRGFFGRKKIELKMTETGANLLGDKKRELGKKVQELHQYYNNGDRSQMDSFMVSNRAWMPMMLFTGIMDILFFTSMMSLMGLALNPMESSFTGSSGNLDNSDSADNTSADSAENTDNSNTDSQDVGNDGGGFDGGGFDGGGFDF
;
A
#
# COMPACT_ATOMS: atom_id res chain seq x y z
N MET A 1 -5.61 -10.89 32.07
CA MET A 1 -6.67 -10.97 31.05
C MET A 1 -6.03 -11.54 29.81
N SER A 2 -6.34 -12.79 29.47
CA SER A 2 -5.83 -13.40 28.24
C SER A 2 -6.51 -12.69 27.07
N ASN A 3 -5.76 -11.97 26.26
CA ASN A 3 -6.24 -11.54 24.94
C ASN A 3 -6.37 -12.82 24.10
N GLU A 4 -7.52 -13.49 24.21
CA GLU A 4 -7.91 -14.50 23.25
C GLU A 4 -8.05 -13.78 21.91
N VAL A 5 -7.00 -13.86 21.10
CA VAL A 5 -7.03 -13.36 19.74
C VAL A 5 -8.12 -14.19 19.03
N ASN A 6 -9.30 -13.60 18.89
CA ASN A 6 -10.46 -14.22 18.27
C ASN A 6 -10.25 -14.21 16.75
N LEU A 7 -9.35 -15.08 16.28
CA LEU A 7 -8.89 -15.14 14.88
C LEU A 7 -9.99 -15.55 13.89
N GLY A 8 -11.14 -16.00 14.39
CA GLY A 8 -12.35 -16.21 13.58
C GLY A 8 -12.83 -14.95 12.86
N GLU A 9 -12.32 -13.76 13.24
CA GLU A 9 -12.78 -12.49 12.69
C GLU A 9 -11.67 -11.57 12.12
N SER A 10 -10.43 -12.04 11.98
CA SER A 10 -9.34 -11.20 11.42
C SER A 10 -9.17 -11.38 9.90
N PRO A 11 -9.49 -10.37 9.06
CA PRO A 11 -9.37 -10.50 7.60
C PRO A 11 -7.94 -10.83 7.15
N ASN A 12 -6.92 -10.25 7.78
CA ASN A 12 -5.51 -10.50 7.45
C ASN A 12 -5.11 -11.96 7.74
N HIS A 13 -5.64 -12.57 8.81
CA HIS A 13 -5.40 -13.99 9.09
C HIS A 13 -6.03 -14.88 8.02
N PHE A 14 -7.25 -14.58 7.57
CA PHE A 14 -7.88 -15.31 6.48
C PHE A 14 -7.18 -15.11 5.13
N ILE A 15 -6.59 -13.93 4.87
CA ILE A 15 -5.77 -13.68 3.68
C ILE A 15 -4.51 -14.56 3.70
N VAL A 16 -3.79 -14.60 4.82
CA VAL A 16 -2.59 -15.44 4.95
C VAL A 16 -2.96 -16.93 4.90
N LEU A 17 -4.04 -17.32 5.57
CA LEU A 17 -4.55 -18.69 5.56
C LEU A 17 -4.95 -19.11 4.13
N ASP A 18 -5.61 -18.24 3.37
CA ASP A 18 -5.93 -18.47 1.96
C ASP A 18 -4.67 -18.61 1.10
N ALA A 19 -3.66 -17.75 1.28
CA ALA A 19 -2.40 -17.86 0.57
C ALA A 19 -1.73 -19.24 0.80
N ILE A 20 -1.71 -19.70 2.05
CA ILE A 20 -1.19 -21.03 2.41
C ILE A 20 -2.04 -22.14 1.77
N SER A 21 -3.37 -21.98 1.73
CA SER A 21 -4.28 -22.92 1.08
C SER A 21 -3.97 -23.10 -0.42
N ARG A 22 -3.49 -22.03 -1.07
CA ARG A 22 -3.05 -22.01 -2.48
C ARG A 22 -1.62 -22.56 -2.68
N GLY A 23 -1.01 -23.13 -1.63
CA GLY A 23 0.33 -23.71 -1.67
C GLY A 23 1.47 -22.70 -1.49
N ILE A 24 1.17 -21.44 -1.13
CA ILE A 24 2.18 -20.43 -0.89
C ILE A 24 2.74 -20.63 0.53
N ASN A 25 3.95 -21.18 0.61
CA ASN A 25 4.58 -21.61 1.87
C ASN A 25 5.79 -20.76 2.29
N ASN A 26 5.99 -19.59 1.70
CA ASN A 26 7.11 -18.70 1.99
C ASN A 26 6.60 -17.34 2.48
N ILE A 27 7.06 -16.91 3.66
CA ILE A 27 6.67 -15.63 4.30
C ILE A 27 6.85 -14.44 3.36
N GLY A 28 7.98 -14.35 2.66
CA GLY A 28 8.26 -13.25 1.73
C GLY A 28 7.27 -13.20 0.58
N LYS A 29 6.93 -14.36 -0.01
CA LYS A 29 5.91 -14.44 -1.07
C LYS A 29 4.52 -14.06 -0.56
N ILE A 30 4.14 -14.56 0.62
CA ILE A 30 2.86 -14.22 1.24
C ILE A 30 2.78 -12.71 1.47
N SER A 31 3.80 -12.12 2.09
CA SER A 31 3.91 -10.66 2.33
C SER A 31 3.74 -9.84 1.05
N SER A 32 4.43 -10.20 -0.03
CA SER A 32 4.31 -9.51 -1.32
C SER A 32 2.89 -9.59 -1.91
N MET A 33 2.23 -10.75 -1.81
CA MET A 33 0.90 -10.95 -2.40
C MET A 33 -0.22 -10.35 -1.54
N SER A 34 -0.11 -10.44 -0.22
CA SER A 34 -1.10 -9.91 0.72
C SER A 34 -0.92 -8.41 1.01
N LYS A 35 0.19 -7.81 0.56
CA LYS A 35 0.61 -6.44 0.90
C LYS A 35 0.77 -6.20 2.40
N LEU A 36 1.02 -7.26 3.17
CA LEU A 36 1.32 -7.19 4.60
C LEU A 36 2.83 -7.17 4.81
N SER A 37 3.29 -6.57 5.93
CA SER A 37 4.72 -6.60 6.25
C SER A 37 5.18 -8.04 6.55
N LYS A 38 6.47 -8.35 6.31
CA LYS A 38 7.02 -9.68 6.63
C LYS A 38 6.80 -10.03 8.10
N THR A 39 7.05 -9.08 9.00
CA THR A 39 6.85 -9.25 10.44
C THR A 39 5.39 -9.57 10.78
N GLU A 40 4.44 -8.86 10.19
CA GLU A 40 3.01 -9.13 10.39
C GLU A 40 2.64 -10.52 9.88
N VAL A 41 3.12 -10.93 8.71
CA VAL A 41 2.89 -12.28 8.19
C VAL A 41 3.49 -13.35 9.12
N GLU A 42 4.68 -13.12 9.69
CA GLU A 42 5.28 -14.06 10.64
C GLU A 42 4.44 -14.21 11.91
N LEU A 43 3.96 -13.10 12.47
CA LEU A 43 3.06 -13.12 13.64
C LEU A 43 1.78 -13.89 13.32
N ILE A 44 1.13 -13.57 12.20
CA ILE A 44 -0.09 -14.26 11.74
C ILE A 44 0.17 -15.76 11.56
N VAL A 45 1.27 -16.14 10.92
CA VAL A 45 1.61 -17.56 10.70
C VAL A 45 1.83 -18.28 12.04
N ASN A 46 2.49 -17.65 13.00
CA ASN A 46 2.68 -18.22 14.33
C ASN A 46 1.33 -18.45 15.03
N ASP A 47 0.41 -17.48 14.93
CA ASP A 47 -0.93 -17.60 15.50
C ASP A 47 -1.74 -18.72 14.82
N LEU A 48 -1.70 -18.82 13.49
CA LEU A 48 -2.34 -19.90 12.73
C LEU A 48 -1.78 -21.29 13.08
N VAL A 49 -0.47 -21.38 13.39
CA VAL A 49 0.17 -22.62 13.84
C VAL A 49 -0.24 -22.96 15.27
N PHE A 50 -0.26 -21.97 16.17
CA PHE A 50 -0.70 -22.13 17.55
C PHE A 50 -2.15 -22.66 17.62
N GLN A 51 -3.02 -22.16 16.75
CA GLN A 51 -4.41 -22.60 16.63
C GLN A 51 -4.60 -23.90 15.84
N ARG A 52 -3.52 -24.54 15.39
CA ARG A 52 -3.55 -25.76 14.57
C ARG A 52 -4.34 -25.60 13.27
N LEU A 53 -4.46 -24.38 12.74
CA LEU A 53 -5.03 -24.12 11.42
C LEU A 53 -3.97 -24.40 10.33
N VAL A 54 -2.71 -24.16 10.66
CA VAL A 54 -1.55 -24.46 9.82
C VAL A 54 -0.57 -25.35 10.57
N ALA A 55 0.05 -26.29 9.88
CA ALA A 55 1.15 -27.10 10.41
C ALA A 55 2.50 -26.54 9.92
N ASN A 56 3.45 -26.38 10.83
CA ASN A 56 4.83 -26.03 10.51
C ASN A 56 5.67 -27.31 10.37
N ILE A 57 5.92 -27.75 9.14
CA ILE A 57 6.73 -28.94 8.88
C ILE A 57 8.14 -28.48 8.53
N LYS A 58 9.10 -28.75 9.42
CA LYS A 58 10.52 -28.53 9.15
C LYS A 58 11.04 -29.62 8.23
N LYS A 59 11.22 -29.33 6.94
CA LYS A 59 11.90 -30.25 6.00
C LYS A 59 13.37 -29.90 5.85
N ARG A 60 14.20 -30.91 5.63
CA ARG A 60 15.60 -30.71 5.21
C ARG A 60 15.61 -30.33 3.73
N GLY A 61 16.02 -29.11 3.41
CA GLY A 61 16.18 -28.63 2.04
C GLY A 61 17.46 -29.14 1.40
N PHE A 62 17.60 -28.87 0.10
CA PHE A 62 18.81 -29.15 -0.67
C PHE A 62 20.00 -28.36 -0.06
N PHE A 63 21.18 -28.97 0.04
CA PHE A 63 22.36 -28.47 0.77
C PHE A 63 22.20 -28.30 2.30
N GLY A 64 21.30 -29.04 2.95
CA GLY A 64 21.24 -29.08 4.42
C GLY A 64 20.58 -27.87 5.08
N ARG A 65 20.07 -26.90 4.29
CA ARG A 65 19.29 -25.77 4.81
C ARG A 65 17.91 -26.24 5.25
N LYS A 66 17.50 -25.94 6.48
CA LYS A 66 16.14 -26.24 6.96
C LYS A 66 15.14 -25.36 6.20
N LYS A 67 14.19 -25.97 5.48
CA LYS A 67 13.08 -25.27 4.84
C LYS A 67 11.85 -25.45 5.72
N ILE A 68 11.30 -24.34 6.20
CA ILE A 68 10.00 -24.32 6.85
C ILE A 68 8.97 -24.47 5.72
N GLU A 69 8.16 -25.52 5.78
CA GLU A 69 7.03 -25.71 4.89
C GLU A 69 5.74 -25.57 5.70
N LEU A 70 4.97 -24.54 5.38
CA LEU A 70 3.63 -24.33 5.93
C LEU A 70 2.66 -25.24 5.17
N LYS A 71 1.90 -26.06 5.90
CA LYS A 71 0.88 -26.92 5.32
C LYS A 71 -0.48 -26.62 5.96
N MET A 72 -1.51 -26.48 5.13
CA MET A 72 -2.88 -26.36 5.59
C MET A 72 -3.31 -27.63 6.35
N THR A 73 -4.00 -27.45 7.48
CA THR A 73 -4.67 -28.54 8.21
C THR A 73 -6.11 -28.71 7.74
N GLU A 74 -6.75 -29.83 8.07
CA GLU A 74 -8.18 -30.02 7.78
C GLU A 74 -9.05 -28.99 8.50
N THR A 75 -8.78 -28.71 9.78
CA THR A 75 -9.49 -27.67 10.55
C THR A 75 -9.35 -26.29 9.89
N GLY A 76 -8.13 -25.92 9.47
CA GLY A 76 -7.88 -24.66 8.77
C GLY A 76 -8.59 -24.59 7.42
N ALA A 77 -8.64 -25.69 6.67
CA ALA A 77 -9.34 -25.76 5.40
C ALA A 77 -10.86 -25.61 5.57
N ASN A 78 -11.44 -26.28 6.57
CA ASN A 78 -12.87 -26.17 6.88
C ASN A 78 -13.23 -24.75 7.33
N LEU A 79 -12.48 -24.18 8.28
CA LEU A 79 -12.69 -22.81 8.75
C LEU A 79 -12.61 -21.78 7.61
N LEU A 80 -11.58 -21.90 6.75
CA LEU A 80 -11.43 -21.04 5.59
C LEU A 80 -12.59 -21.21 4.61
N GLY A 81 -12.99 -22.45 4.32
CA GLY A 81 -14.11 -22.76 3.42
C GLY A 81 -15.43 -22.18 3.91
N ASP A 82 -15.70 -22.29 5.22
CA ASP A 82 -16.88 -21.73 5.85
C ASP A 82 -16.91 -20.20 5.75
N LYS A 83 -15.77 -19.55 6.01
CA LYS A 83 -15.67 -18.10 5.88
C LYS A 83 -15.84 -17.62 4.45
N LYS A 84 -15.23 -18.31 3.47
CA LYS A 84 -15.42 -18.00 2.05
C LYS A 84 -16.87 -18.15 1.62
N ARG A 85 -17.58 -19.18 2.12
CA ARG A 85 -18.99 -19.39 1.83
C ARG A 85 -19.88 -18.31 2.44
N GLU A 86 -19.58 -17.86 3.66
CA GLU A 86 -20.26 -16.71 4.29
C GLU A 86 -20.09 -15.44 3.44
N LEU A 87 -18.84 -15.10 3.09
CA LEU A 87 -18.55 -13.92 2.29
C LEU A 87 -19.10 -14.02 0.87
N GLY A 88 -19.14 -15.22 0.27
CA GLY A 88 -19.77 -15.45 -1.02
C GLY A 88 -21.26 -15.13 -1.03
N LYS A 89 -21.99 -15.48 0.04
CA LYS A 89 -23.40 -15.09 0.19
C LYS A 89 -23.57 -13.58 0.28
N LYS A 90 -22.70 -12.91 1.05
CA LYS A 90 -22.68 -11.45 1.17
C LYS A 90 -22.43 -10.77 -0.17
N VAL A 91 -21.46 -11.25 -0.97
CA VAL A 91 -21.21 -10.73 -2.32
C VAL A 91 -22.40 -10.99 -3.25
N GLN A 92 -23.08 -12.14 -3.11
CA GLN A 92 -24.29 -12.42 -3.89
C GLN A 92 -25.44 -11.46 -3.55
N GLU A 93 -25.64 -11.11 -2.29
CA GLU A 93 -26.60 -10.06 -1.87
C GLU A 93 -26.22 -8.70 -2.46
N LEU A 94 -24.92 -8.36 -2.41
CA LEU A 94 -24.40 -7.13 -3.01
C LEU A 94 -24.67 -7.04 -4.52
N HIS A 95 -24.53 -8.15 -5.25
CA HIS A 95 -24.91 -8.22 -6.66
C HIS A 95 -26.39 -7.92 -6.90
N GLN A 96 -27.28 -8.34 -6.00
CA GLN A 96 -28.70 -8.04 -6.12
C GLN A 96 -28.96 -6.54 -5.94
N TYR A 97 -28.34 -5.91 -4.93
CA TYR A 97 -28.45 -4.46 -4.74
C TYR A 97 -27.92 -3.68 -5.95
N TYR A 98 -26.78 -4.12 -6.51
CA TYR A 98 -26.20 -3.54 -7.72
C TYR A 98 -27.14 -3.66 -8.93
N ASN A 99 -27.67 -4.86 -9.20
CA ASN A 99 -28.57 -5.10 -10.34
C ASN A 99 -29.90 -4.34 -10.21
N ASN A 100 -30.37 -4.12 -8.99
CA ASN A 100 -31.59 -3.37 -8.71
C ASN A 100 -31.35 -1.84 -8.69
N GLY A 101 -30.10 -1.39 -8.79
CA GLY A 101 -29.74 0.04 -8.71
C GLY A 101 -29.87 0.65 -7.31
N ASP A 102 -29.95 -0.17 -6.26
CA ASP A 102 -30.13 0.29 -4.88
C ASP A 102 -28.80 0.76 -4.26
N ARG A 103 -28.44 2.01 -4.56
CA ARG A 103 -27.20 2.63 -4.10
C ARG A 103 -27.08 2.72 -2.57
N SER A 104 -28.20 2.83 -1.85
CA SER A 104 -28.18 2.95 -0.39
C SER A 104 -27.81 1.64 0.28
N GLN A 105 -28.37 0.52 -0.18
CA GLN A 105 -28.03 -0.82 0.32
C GLN A 105 -26.59 -1.19 -0.05
N MET A 106 -26.17 -0.83 -1.27
CA MET A 106 -24.79 -0.96 -1.73
C MET A 106 -23.79 -0.23 -0.83
N ASP A 107 -24.05 1.04 -0.50
CA ASP A 107 -23.19 1.83 0.38
C ASP A 107 -23.13 1.26 1.80
N SER A 108 -24.29 0.93 2.37
CA SER A 108 -24.38 0.30 3.68
C SER A 108 -23.59 -1.01 3.73
N PHE A 109 -23.71 -1.85 2.70
CA PHE A 109 -22.93 -3.09 2.61
C PHE A 109 -21.42 -2.82 2.63
N MET A 110 -20.95 -1.86 1.81
CA MET A 110 -19.52 -1.53 1.68
C MET A 110 -18.94 -1.02 2.99
N VAL A 111 -19.68 -0.16 3.69
CA VAL A 111 -19.27 0.36 5.00
C VAL A 111 -19.25 -0.75 6.04
N SER A 112 -20.32 -1.55 6.15
CA SER A 112 -20.42 -2.63 7.14
C SER A 112 -19.42 -3.77 6.91
N ASN A 113 -19.05 -4.03 5.66
CA ASN A 113 -18.13 -5.11 5.30
C ASN A 113 -16.72 -4.60 4.93
N ARG A 114 -16.42 -3.32 5.14
CA ARG A 114 -15.16 -2.67 4.73
C ARG A 114 -13.91 -3.45 5.11
N ALA A 115 -13.86 -3.98 6.34
CA ALA A 115 -12.72 -4.76 6.81
C ALA A 115 -12.52 -6.08 6.06
N TRP A 116 -13.60 -6.68 5.54
CA TRP A 116 -13.59 -7.94 4.81
C TRP A 116 -13.44 -7.78 3.30
N MET A 117 -13.60 -6.57 2.77
CA MET A 117 -13.42 -6.28 1.33
C MET A 117 -12.04 -6.70 0.81
N PRO A 118 -10.91 -6.40 1.49
CA PRO A 118 -9.60 -6.88 1.05
C PRO A 118 -9.52 -8.40 0.95
N MET A 119 -10.16 -9.12 1.88
CA MET A 119 -10.22 -10.59 1.84
C MET A 119 -11.03 -11.07 0.64
N MET A 120 -12.23 -10.51 0.41
CA MET A 120 -13.09 -10.92 -0.71
C MET A 120 -12.41 -10.72 -2.07
N LEU A 121 -11.67 -9.62 -2.23
CA LEU A 121 -10.87 -9.35 -3.42
C LEU A 121 -9.67 -10.29 -3.54
N PHE A 122 -8.90 -10.48 -2.45
CA PHE A 122 -7.73 -11.35 -2.43
C PHE A 122 -8.07 -12.82 -2.75
N THR A 123 -9.19 -13.29 -2.18
CA THR A 123 -9.69 -14.64 -2.39
C THR A 123 -10.35 -14.82 -3.75
N GLY A 124 -10.71 -13.73 -4.43
CA GLY A 124 -11.43 -13.75 -5.70
C GLY A 124 -12.91 -14.08 -5.57
N ILE A 125 -13.47 -14.02 -4.36
CA ILE A 125 -14.93 -14.13 -4.13
C ILE A 125 -15.64 -12.92 -4.74
N MET A 126 -15.01 -11.75 -4.63
CA MET A 126 -15.45 -10.53 -5.31
C MET A 126 -14.44 -10.20 -6.41
N ASP A 127 -14.93 -9.98 -7.63
CA ASP A 127 -14.11 -9.54 -8.75
C ASP A 127 -13.70 -8.07 -8.55
N ILE A 128 -12.44 -7.75 -8.82
CA ILE A 128 -11.94 -6.38 -8.82
C ILE A 128 -12.68 -5.51 -9.83
N LEU A 129 -13.10 -6.05 -10.98
CA LEU A 129 -13.87 -5.32 -11.98
C LEU A 129 -15.27 -4.97 -11.47
N PHE A 130 -15.89 -5.89 -10.73
CA PHE A 130 -17.18 -5.62 -10.09
C PHE A 130 -17.04 -4.55 -9.00
N PHE A 131 -16.02 -4.69 -8.15
CA PHE A 131 -15.71 -3.71 -7.11
C PHE A 131 -15.41 -2.31 -7.67
N THR A 132 -14.60 -2.20 -8.72
CA THR A 132 -14.32 -0.90 -9.36
C THR A 132 -15.54 -0.32 -10.05
N SER A 133 -16.38 -1.14 -10.68
CA SER A 133 -17.64 -0.70 -11.28
C SER A 133 -18.62 -0.18 -10.24
N MET A 134 -18.70 -0.85 -9.08
CA MET A 134 -19.49 -0.43 -7.94
C MET A 134 -18.99 0.90 -7.34
N MET A 135 -17.68 1.03 -7.13
CA MET A 135 -17.10 2.30 -6.67
C MET A 135 -17.29 3.43 -7.68
N SER A 136 -17.19 3.13 -8.99
CA SER A 136 -17.49 4.10 -10.04
C SER A 136 -18.97 4.52 -10.02
N LEU A 137 -19.90 3.59 -9.79
CA LEU A 137 -21.34 3.87 -9.67
C LEU A 137 -21.68 4.68 -8.41
N MET A 138 -20.97 4.44 -7.31
CA MET A 138 -21.05 5.24 -6.08
C MET A 138 -20.35 6.61 -6.20
N GLY A 139 -19.67 6.88 -7.32
CA GLY A 139 -19.00 8.13 -7.65
C GLY A 139 -17.50 8.08 -7.28
N LEU A 140 -16.54 8.48 -8.11
CA LEU A 140 -16.48 9.69 -8.93
C LEU A 140 -17.05 10.98 -8.28
N ALA A 141 -17.25 10.99 -6.96
CA ALA A 141 -16.96 12.16 -6.17
C ALA A 141 -15.49 12.05 -5.71
N LEU A 142 -14.57 12.30 -6.65
CA LEU A 142 -13.31 12.92 -6.28
C LEU A 142 -13.69 14.23 -5.60
N ASN A 143 -13.81 14.23 -4.27
CA ASN A 143 -13.69 15.48 -3.55
C ASN A 143 -12.26 15.96 -3.82
N PRO A 144 -12.04 17.16 -4.38
CA PRO A 144 -10.71 17.66 -4.75
C PRO A 144 -9.71 17.74 -3.57
N MET A 145 -10.16 17.50 -2.33
CA MET A 145 -9.29 17.39 -1.15
C MET A 145 -8.49 16.07 -1.03
N GLU A 146 -8.77 15.04 -1.83
CA GLU A 146 -8.05 13.75 -1.80
C GLU A 146 -6.93 13.64 -2.86
N SER A 147 -6.61 14.74 -3.55
CA SER A 147 -5.40 14.88 -4.38
C SER A 147 -4.10 14.66 -3.58
N SER A 148 -4.17 14.64 -2.25
CA SER A 148 -3.07 14.29 -1.35
C SER A 148 -2.72 12.80 -1.33
N PHE A 149 -3.61 11.90 -1.78
CA PHE A 149 -3.32 10.45 -1.82
C PHE A 149 -2.86 9.94 -3.20
N THR A 150 -3.01 10.74 -4.27
CA THR A 150 -2.52 10.40 -5.63
C THR A 150 -1.25 11.17 -6.02
N GLY A 151 -0.70 12.01 -5.14
CA GLY A 151 0.44 12.89 -5.39
C GLY A 151 1.84 12.26 -5.41
N SER A 152 2.01 11.00 -5.85
CA SER A 152 3.33 10.42 -6.09
C SER A 152 3.45 9.77 -7.47
N SER A 153 3.11 10.55 -8.51
CA SER A 153 3.62 10.37 -9.87
C SER A 153 3.24 11.57 -10.70
N GLY A 154 4.22 12.41 -11.02
CA GLY A 154 4.02 13.53 -11.93
C GLY A 154 4.96 14.69 -11.65
N ASN A 155 6.25 14.48 -11.90
CA ASN A 155 7.17 15.56 -12.18
C ASN A 155 6.73 16.20 -13.51
N LEU A 156 6.07 17.36 -13.45
CA LEU A 156 5.78 18.22 -14.61
C LEU A 156 6.05 19.66 -14.19
N ASP A 157 7.26 20.06 -14.54
CA ASP A 157 7.67 21.42 -14.87
C ASP A 157 6.60 22.12 -15.73
N ASN A 158 6.12 23.29 -15.29
CA ASN A 158 5.66 24.32 -16.23
C ASN A 158 5.63 25.70 -15.57
N SER A 159 6.56 26.51 -16.06
CA SER A 159 6.61 27.97 -16.04
C SER A 159 5.33 28.67 -16.52
N ASP A 160 5.25 29.95 -16.15
CA ASP A 160 4.44 31.02 -16.74
C ASP A 160 2.91 30.94 -16.65
N SER A 161 2.31 31.89 -15.94
CA SER A 161 1.52 32.95 -16.59
C SER A 161 1.10 34.03 -15.58
N ALA A 162 1.29 35.28 -16.01
CA ALA A 162 1.04 36.52 -15.29
C ALA A 162 -0.44 36.95 -15.25
N ASP A 163 -0.66 38.02 -14.47
CA ASP A 163 -1.73 39.06 -14.55
C ASP A 163 -3.04 38.76 -13.79
N ASN A 164 -3.69 39.67 -13.03
CA ASN A 164 -3.59 41.13 -12.87
C ASN A 164 -4.44 41.62 -11.64
N THR A 165 -4.23 42.90 -11.28
CA THR A 165 -5.13 43.90 -10.62
C THR A 165 -5.28 43.87 -9.08
N SER A 166 -5.16 44.98 -8.32
CA SER A 166 -5.18 46.43 -8.63
C SER A 166 -4.84 47.31 -7.39
N ALA A 167 -4.18 48.47 -7.64
CA ALA A 167 -4.19 49.80 -6.95
C ALA A 167 -3.86 49.89 -5.43
N ASP A 168 -3.08 50.85 -4.89
CA ASP A 168 -3.13 52.31 -5.10
C ASP A 168 -1.88 53.07 -4.51
N SER A 169 -1.45 54.13 -5.23
CA SER A 169 -0.80 55.43 -4.86
C SER A 169 0.33 55.62 -3.81
N ALA A 170 1.47 56.20 -4.23
CA ALA A 170 1.85 57.63 -4.00
C ALA A 170 3.38 57.91 -4.13
N GLU A 171 3.70 59.07 -4.72
CA GLU A 171 5.01 59.64 -5.11
C GLU A 171 6.02 59.92 -3.98
N ASN A 172 7.33 59.90 -4.28
CA ASN A 172 8.20 61.08 -4.08
C ASN A 172 9.51 61.00 -4.89
N THR A 173 10.02 62.18 -5.14
CA THR A 173 10.96 62.66 -6.14
C THR A 173 12.40 62.81 -5.64
N ASP A 174 13.34 62.60 -6.56
CA ASP A 174 14.52 63.45 -6.83
C ASP A 174 15.90 63.19 -6.17
N ASN A 175 16.87 63.23 -7.10
CA ASN A 175 18.20 63.87 -7.07
C ASN A 175 19.51 63.15 -6.62
N SER A 176 20.36 62.97 -7.63
CA SER A 176 21.78 63.37 -7.78
C SER A 176 22.92 62.75 -6.95
N ASN A 177 24.00 62.46 -7.70
CA ASN A 177 25.44 62.54 -7.34
C ASN A 177 25.93 61.55 -6.25
N THR A 178 27.10 60.91 -6.32
CA THR A 178 28.40 61.35 -6.84
C THR A 178 29.34 60.13 -6.93
N ASP A 179 30.25 60.23 -7.87
CA ASP A 179 31.49 59.48 -8.07
C ASP A 179 32.40 59.37 -6.82
N SER A 180 33.10 58.25 -6.65
CA SER A 180 34.33 58.09 -5.85
C SER A 180 34.95 56.70 -6.06
N GLN A 181 36.16 56.70 -6.61
CA GLN A 181 37.04 55.57 -6.90
C GLN A 181 37.76 54.97 -5.68
N ASP A 182 38.45 53.84 -5.96
CA ASP A 182 39.74 53.39 -5.38
C ASP A 182 39.64 52.55 -4.08
N VAL A 183 40.35 51.44 -3.83
CA VAL A 183 41.74 51.05 -4.15
C VAL A 183 41.92 49.51 -4.16
N GLY A 184 42.97 49.04 -4.85
CA GLY A 184 43.42 47.66 -5.11
C GLY A 184 43.61 46.73 -3.89
N ASN A 185 43.51 45.41 -4.10
CA ASN A 185 44.57 44.46 -4.51
C ASN A 185 45.31 43.85 -3.30
N ASP A 186 45.18 42.53 -3.05
CA ASP A 186 46.34 41.62 -2.98
C ASP A 186 46.01 40.13 -2.75
N GLY A 187 46.89 39.27 -3.29
CA GLY A 187 47.15 37.87 -2.91
C GLY A 187 46.28 36.81 -3.60
N GLY A 188 46.72 36.05 -4.62
CA GLY A 188 47.87 35.11 -4.61
C GLY A 188 47.41 33.77 -3.98
N GLY A 189 47.53 32.57 -4.55
CA GLY A 189 48.27 32.03 -5.68
C GLY A 189 47.90 30.54 -5.85
N PHE A 190 48.59 29.89 -6.77
CA PHE A 190 48.38 28.55 -7.33
C PHE A 190 48.49 27.36 -6.36
N ASP A 191 47.89 26.24 -6.81
CA ASP A 191 48.51 24.90 -6.99
C ASP A 191 48.00 23.74 -6.11
N GLY A 192 47.87 22.55 -6.73
CA GLY A 192 48.08 21.28 -6.02
C GLY A 192 47.04 20.14 -6.16
N GLY A 193 47.21 19.29 -7.18
CA GLY A 193 47.04 17.82 -7.11
C GLY A 193 45.61 17.24 -7.18
N GLY A 194 45.27 16.26 -8.04
CA GLY A 194 46.06 15.16 -8.59
C GLY A 194 45.81 13.87 -7.79
N PHE A 195 44.83 13.06 -8.21
CA PHE A 195 44.78 11.63 -7.87
C PHE A 195 44.33 10.81 -9.08
N ASP A 196 45.17 9.85 -9.40
CA ASP A 196 45.19 8.92 -10.51
C ASP A 196 44.92 7.49 -9.98
N GLY A 197 44.31 6.64 -10.82
CA GLY A 197 44.69 5.22 -10.92
C GLY A 197 43.96 4.14 -10.09
N GLY A 198 43.46 3.13 -10.82
CA GLY A 198 43.34 1.72 -10.38
C GLY A 198 41.90 1.20 -10.33
N GLY A 199 41.42 0.22 -11.12
CA GLY A 199 42.11 -0.90 -11.77
C GLY A 199 42.05 -2.13 -10.86
N PHE A 200 40.98 -2.93 -10.94
CA PHE A 200 40.83 -4.19 -10.20
C PHE A 200 40.69 -5.36 -11.17
N ASP A 201 41.75 -6.16 -11.26
CA ASP A 201 41.72 -7.56 -11.70
C ASP A 201 42.19 -8.40 -10.51
N PHE A 202 41.41 -9.40 -10.11
CA PHE A 202 41.80 -10.73 -9.60
C PHE A 202 40.54 -11.55 -9.25
#